data_AF-A0A9X6AGH5-F1
#
_entry.id   AF-A0A9X6AGH5-F1
#
_cell.length_a   1.000
_cell.length_b   1.000
_cell.length_c   1.000
_cell.angle_alpha   90.00
_cell.angle_beta   90.00
_cell.angle_gamma   90.00
#
_symmetry.space_group_name_H-M   'P 1'
#
loop_
_entity.id
_entity.type
_entity.pdbx_description
1 polymer ?
#
loop_
_entity_poly.entity_id
_entity_poly.type
_entity_poly.pdbx_seq_one_letter_code
_entity_poly.pdbx_strand_id
1 'polypeptide(L)' 'PAPSRVVRKPQIRKGQVLLDLCGPDEALHRETVTKRHGPLYRAARDADWGDAWPPPPAED' A
#
# COMPACT_ATOMS: atom_id res chain seq x y z
N PRO A 1 -5.60 -2.53 16.52
CA PRO A 1 -6.28 -1.63 15.54
C PRO A 1 -6.39 -2.36 14.21
N ALA A 2 -7.43 -2.10 13.41
CA ALA A 2 -7.50 -2.66 12.06
C ALA A 2 -6.41 -2.03 11.17
N PRO A 3 -5.78 -2.80 10.26
CA PRO A 3 -4.82 -2.25 9.31
C PRO A 3 -5.51 -1.30 8.32
N SER A 4 -4.76 -0.35 7.77
CA SER A 4 -5.22 0.48 6.66
C SER A 4 -5.59 -0.39 5.46
N ARG A 5 -6.48 0.09 4.59
CA ARG A 5 -6.85 -0.63 3.36
C ARG A 5 -6.71 0.22 2.12
N VAL A 6 -6.35 -0.42 1.01
CA VAL A 6 -6.28 0.22 -0.31
C VAL A 6 -7.68 0.60 -0.78
N VAL A 7 -7.93 1.90 -0.98
CA VAL A 7 -9.27 2.39 -1.36
C VAL A 7 -9.41 2.68 -2.85
N ARG A 8 -8.32 2.61 -3.63
CA ARG A 8 -8.29 2.78 -5.08
C ARG A 8 -7.16 1.97 -5.69
N LYS A 9 -7.27 1.67 -6.99
CA LYS A 9 -6.20 1.01 -7.74
C LYS A 9 -4.86 1.78 -7.60
N PRO A 10 -3.75 1.09 -7.24
CA PRO A 10 -2.45 1.73 -7.14
C PRO A 10 -2.04 2.50 -8.40
N GLN A 11 -1.50 3.70 -8.20
CA GLN A 11 -1.02 4.53 -9.31
C GLN A 11 0.46 4.24 -9.56
N ILE A 12 0.76 3.55 -10.64
CA ILE A 12 2.14 3.17 -10.99
C ILE A 12 2.81 4.32 -11.74
N ARG A 13 3.97 4.75 -11.22
CA ARG A 13 4.86 5.75 -11.82
C ARG A 13 6.25 5.12 -12.01
N LYS A 14 7.16 5.85 -12.67
CA LYS A 14 8.54 5.38 -12.88
C LYS A 14 9.24 5.17 -11.53
N GLY A 15 9.39 3.91 -11.14
CA GLY A 15 10.07 3.52 -9.90
C GLY A 15 9.31 3.83 -8.61
N GLN A 16 8.02 4.17 -8.70
CA GLN A 16 7.17 4.50 -7.56
C GLN A 16 5.77 3.92 -7.75
N VAL A 17 5.10 3.66 -6.63
CA VAL A 17 3.69 3.32 -6.55
C VAL A 17 3.07 4.26 -5.53
N LEU A 18 1.98 4.92 -5.90
CA LEU A 18 1.18 5.73 -4.97
C LEU A 18 -0.06 4.94 -4.58
N LEU A 19 -0.28 4.81 -3.29
CA LEU A 19 -1.43 4.15 -2.69
C LEU A 19 -2.32 5.21 -2.04
N ASP A 20 -3.62 5.14 -2.28
CA ASP A 20 -4.61 5.84 -1.47
C ASP A 20 -5.20 4.83 -0.48
N LEU A 21 -5.15 5.16 0.81
CA LEU A 21 -5.43 4.25 1.92
C LEU A 21 -6.46 4.86 2.88
N CYS A 22 -7.34 4.05 3.46
CA CYS A 22 -8.11 4.47 4.64
C CYS A 22 -7.31 4.22 5.92
N GLY A 23 -7.34 5.17 6.85
CA GLY A 23 -6.68 5.06 8.16
C GLY A 23 -7.66 4.87 9.32
N PRO A 24 -7.16 4.51 10.51
CA PRO A 24 -7.97 4.38 11.73
C PRO A 24 -8.47 5.73 12.28
N ASP A 25 -7.97 6.85 11.74
CA ASP A 25 -8.29 8.23 12.09
C ASP A 25 -9.43 8.82 11.24
N GLU A 26 -10.25 7.97 10.62
CA GLU A 26 -11.35 8.35 9.71
C GLU A 26 -10.89 9.18 8.49
N ALA A 27 -9.58 9.20 8.20
CA ALA A 27 -9.00 9.96 7.10
C ALA A 27 -8.49 9.05 5.97
N LEU A 28 -8.48 9.61 4.76
CA LEU A 28 -7.76 9.04 3.63
C LEU A 28 -6.34 9.60 3.60
N HIS A 29 -5.34 8.73 3.53
CA HIS A 29 -3.95 9.11 3.41
C HIS A 29 -3.35 8.53 2.13
N ARG A 30 -2.29 9.18 1.65
CA ARG A 30 -1.53 8.73 0.48
C ARG A 30 -0.15 8.28 0.91
N GLU A 31 0.23 7.09 0.47
CA GLU A 31 1.56 6.54 0.70
C GLU A 31 2.31 6.39 -0.62
N THR A 32 3.59 6.79 -0.65
CA THR A 32 4.45 6.59 -1.82
C THR A 32 5.49 5.51 -1.53
N VAL A 33 5.35 4.38 -2.19
CA VAL A 33 6.29 3.26 -2.12
C VAL A 33 7.22 3.33 -3.32
N THR A 34 8.53 3.28 -3.09
CA THR A 34 9.53 3.46 -4.15
C THR A 34 10.38 2.20 -4.29
N LYS A 35 11.07 2.05 -5.43
CA LYS A 35 11.93 0.87 -5.71
C LYS A 35 12.93 0.55 -4.61
N ARG A 36 13.45 1.54 -3.86
CA ARG A 36 14.38 1.31 -2.74
C ARG A 36 13.76 0.53 -1.58
N HIS A 37 12.43 0.44 -1.48
CA HIS A 37 11.73 -0.33 -0.46
C HIS A 37 11.65 -1.84 -0.78
N GLY A 38 12.31 -2.31 -1.85
CA GLY A 38 12.54 -3.74 -2.09
C GLY A 38 11.23 -4.54 -2.18
N PRO A 39 11.03 -5.61 -1.39
CA PRO A 39 9.81 -6.42 -1.41
C PRO A 39 8.52 -5.62 -1.23
N LEU A 40 8.53 -4.55 -0.42
CA LEU A 40 7.36 -3.70 -0.22
C LEU A 40 6.95 -2.98 -1.51
N TYR A 41 7.91 -2.62 -2.37
CA TYR A 41 7.60 -2.05 -3.69
C TYR A 41 6.87 -3.03 -4.58
N ARG A 42 7.24 -4.32 -4.52
CA ARG A 42 6.54 -5.38 -5.25
C ARG A 42 5.12 -5.55 -4.71
N ALA A 43 4.97 -5.66 -3.40
CA ALA A 43 3.67 -5.75 -2.75
C ALA A 43 2.76 -4.57 -3.10
N ALA A 44 3.28 -3.33 -3.09
CA ALA A 44 2.50 -2.14 -3.44
C ALA A 44 2.02 -2.17 -4.89
N ARG A 45 2.85 -2.67 -5.80
CA ARG A 45 2.55 -2.79 -7.23
C ARG A 45 1.45 -3.84 -7.48
N ASP A 46 1.45 -4.90 -6.68
CA ASP A 46 0.56 -6.04 -6.81
C ASP A 46 -0.72 -5.91 -5.95
N ALA A 47 -0.84 -4.85 -5.14
CA ALA A 47 -2.00 -4.60 -4.28
C ALA A 47 -3.27 -4.26 -5.08
N ASP A 48 -4.40 -4.78 -4.61
CA ASP A 48 -5.73 -4.53 -5.15
C ASP A 48 -6.62 -3.78 -4.14
N TRP A 49 -7.79 -3.34 -4.61
CA TRP A 49 -8.76 -2.65 -3.76
C TRP A 49 -9.21 -3.55 -2.59
N GLY A 50 -9.22 -2.99 -1.38
CA GLY A 50 -9.61 -3.68 -0.16
C GLY A 50 -8.47 -4.40 0.57
N ASP A 51 -7.32 -4.58 -0.09
CA ASP A 51 -6.14 -5.20 0.52
C ASP A 51 -5.69 -4.43 1.76
N ALA A 52 -5.26 -5.18 2.77
CA ALA A 52 -4.65 -4.61 3.95
C ALA A 52 -3.25 -4.06 3.62
N TRP A 53 -2.94 -2.88 4.16
CA TRP A 53 -1.67 -2.21 3.95
C TRP A 53 -1.09 -1.67 5.28
N PRO A 54 0.21 -1.85 5.56
CA PRO A 54 1.16 -2.68 4.80
C PRO A 54 0.78 -4.18 4.84
N PRO A 55 1.25 -4.99 3.87
CA PRO A 55 1.04 -6.43 3.91
C PRO A 55 1.62 -7.00 5.20
N PRO A 56 0.99 -8.04 5.78
CA PRO A 56 1.57 -8.70 6.95
C PRO A 56 2.98 -9.19 6.62
N PRO A 57 3.90 -9.22 7.59
CA PRO A 57 5.20 -9.86 7.39
C PRO A 57 4.96 -11.29 6.90
N ALA A 58 5.74 -11.73 5.91
CA ALA A 58 5.68 -13.12 5.47
C ALA A 58 6.01 -14.00 6.69
N GLU A 59 5.07 -14.85 7.10
CA GLU A 59 5.34 -15.90 8.07
C GLU A 59 6.21 -16.96 7.36
N ASP A 60 7.32 -17.36 7.99
CA ASP A 60 8.23 -18.41 7.50
C ASP A 60 7.59 -19.82 7.60
#